data_AF-A0A846P9B1-F1
#
_entry.id   AF-A0A846P9B1-F1
#
_cell.length_a   1.000
_cell.length_b   1.000
_cell.length_c   1.000
_cell.angle_alpha   90.00
_cell.angle_beta   90.00
_cell.angle_gamma   90.00
#
_symmetry.space_group_name_H-M   'P 1'
#
loop_
_entity.id
_entity.type
_entity.pdbx_description
1 polymer ?
#
loop_
_entity_poly.entity_id
_entity_poly.type
_entity_poly.pdbx_seq_one_letter_code
_entity_poly.pdbx_strand_id
1 'polypeptide(L)' 'VGKTELARQLAERMGIAMHRFDMSEYQERHTVSRLIGSPPGYVGYDEGGLLTDAIRKTPHAVLLLDEVEK' A
#
# COMPACT_ATOMS: atom_id res chain seq x y z
N VAL A 1 -7.38 5.60 -18.02
CA VAL A 1 -8.65 6.17 -17.50
C VAL A 1 -9.46 5.02 -16.90
N GLY A 2 -10.05 5.17 -15.70
CA GLY A 2 -10.93 4.16 -15.07
C GLY A 2 -10.27 3.06 -14.22
N LYS A 3 -8.93 3.05 -14.10
CA LYS A 3 -8.19 2.03 -13.32
C LYS A 3 -8.63 1.99 -11.85
N THR A 4 -8.64 3.15 -11.19
CA THR A 4 -9.05 3.31 -9.78
C THR A 4 -10.52 2.95 -9.55
N GLU A 5 -11.39 3.32 -10.50
CA GLU A 5 -12.81 3.04 -10.44
C GLU A 5 -13.10 1.54 -10.52
N LEU A 6 -12.40 0.82 -11.40
CA LEU A 6 -12.49 -0.64 -11.48
C LEU A 6 -12.06 -1.31 -10.16
N ALA A 7 -10.97 -0.86 -9.55
CA ALA A 7 -10.50 -1.40 -8.27
C ALA A 7 -11.52 -1.18 -7.13
N ARG A 8 -12.13 0.01 -7.09
CA ARG A 8 -13.19 0.34 -6.12
C ARG A 8 -14.42 -0.55 -6.29
N GLN A 9 -14.91 -0.67 -7.52
CA GLN A 9 -16.05 -1.55 -7.82
C GLN A 9 -15.74 -3.01 -7.51
N LEU A 10 -14.53 -3.48 -7.79
CA LEU A 10 -14.11 -4.85 -7.46
C LEU A 10 -14.16 -5.10 -5.94
N ALA A 11 -13.62 -4.19 -5.14
CA ALA A 11 -13.64 -4.30 -3.68
C ALA A 11 -15.09 -4.31 -3.13
N GLU A 12 -15.95 -3.42 -3.64
CA GLU A 12 -17.37 -3.36 -3.28
C GLU A 12 -18.11 -4.65 -3.66
N ARG A 13 -17.88 -5.18 -4.87
CA ARG A 13 -18.52 -6.41 -5.36
C ARG A 13 -18.08 -7.65 -4.61
N MET A 14 -16.84 -7.68 -4.14
CA MET A 14 -16.29 -8.79 -3.35
C MET A 14 -16.56 -8.63 -1.84
N GLY A 15 -17.02 -7.46 -1.38
CA GLY A 15 -17.25 -7.17 0.03
C GLY A 15 -15.96 -7.15 0.86
N ILE A 16 -14.83 -6.76 0.24
CA ILE A 16 -13.51 -6.70 0.88
C ILE A 16 -12.99 -5.27 0.94
N ALA A 17 -12.02 -5.03 1.83
CA ALA A 17 -11.40 -3.71 1.96
C ALA A 17 -10.62 -3.34 0.68
N MET A 18 -10.57 -2.04 0.39
CA MET A 18 -9.66 -1.48 -0.62
C MET A 18 -8.58 -0.66 0.10
N HIS A 19 -7.33 -1.03 -0.12
CA HIS A 19 -6.17 -0.24 0.29
C HIS A 19 -5.59 0.46 -0.93
N ARG A 20 -5.42 1.77 -0.86
CA ARG A 20 -4.86 2.56 -1.95
C ARG A 20 -3.63 3.30 -1.45
N PHE A 21 -2.54 3.18 -2.19
CA PHE A 21 -1.31 3.94 -1.99
C PHE A 21 -0.95 4.65 -3.29
N ASP A 22 -0.70 5.96 -3.21
CA ASP A 22 -0.19 6.77 -4.33
C ASP A 22 1.33 6.62 -4.37
N MET A 23 1.88 5.98 -5.40
CA MET A 23 3.31 5.68 -5.48
C MET A 23 4.17 6.92 -5.70
N SER A 24 3.58 8.05 -6.12
CA SER A 24 4.31 9.31 -6.25
C SER A 24 4.83 9.85 -4.91
N GLU A 25 4.21 9.46 -3.78
CA GLU A 25 4.68 9.80 -2.43
C GLU A 25 5.89 8.96 -1.99
N TYR A 26 6.17 7.85 -2.67
CA TYR A 26 7.11 6.81 -2.25
C TYR A 26 8.29 6.62 -3.22
N GLN A 27 8.63 7.63 -4.02
CA GLN A 27 9.73 7.55 -5.00
C GLN A 27 11.12 7.55 -4.35
N GLU A 28 11.23 8.17 -3.18
CA GLU A 28 12.50 8.34 -2.46
C GLU A 28 12.78 7.17 -1.52
N ARG A 29 14.05 6.78 -1.39
CA ARG A 29 14.43 5.61 -0.56
C ARG A 29 13.96 5.71 0.90
N HIS A 30 13.91 6.91 1.45
CA HIS A 30 13.47 7.15 2.82
C HIS A 30 11.94 7.07 2.96
N THR A 31 11.16 7.42 1.93
CA THR A 31 9.70 7.27 1.95
C THR A 31 9.30 5.81 1.69
N VAL A 32 10.02 5.08 0.82
CA VAL A 32 9.83 3.63 0.66
C VAL A 32 9.92 2.88 1.99
N SER A 33 10.90 3.24 2.83
CA SER A 33 11.08 2.60 4.14
C SER A 33 9.87 2.80 5.06
N ARG A 34 9.13 3.90 4.95
CA ARG A 34 7.86 4.09 5.68
C ARG A 34 6.73 3.22 5.13
N LEU A 35 6.72 2.97 3.82
CA LEU A 35 5.69 2.15 3.17
C LEU A 35 5.82 0.67 3.54
N ILE A 36 7.02 0.11 3.47
CA ILE A 36 7.25 -1.33 3.63
C ILE A 36 7.82 -1.72 5.00
N GLY A 37 8.47 -0.79 5.69
CA GLY A 37 9.24 -1.00 6.91
C GLY A 37 10.74 -0.76 6.68
N SER A 38 11.45 -0.36 7.75
CA SER A 38 12.90 -0.19 7.68
C SER A 38 13.61 -1.55 7.59
N PRO A 39 14.79 -1.64 6.95
CA PRO A 39 15.59 -2.86 6.94
C PRO A 39 16.23 -3.15 8.32
N PRO A 40 16.66 -4.41 8.59
CA PRO A 40 17.35 -4.77 9.82
C PRO A 40 18.57 -3.88 10.07
N GLY A 41 18.73 -3.38 11.30
CA GLY A 41 19.82 -2.49 11.69
C GLY A 41 19.57 -0.99 11.42
N TYR A 42 18.38 -0.62 10.95
CA TYR A 42 17.94 0.77 10.80
C TYR A 42 16.86 1.13 11.84
N VAL A 43 16.73 2.43 12.14
CA VAL A 43 15.67 2.94 13.03
C VAL A 43 14.29 2.59 12.45
N GLY A 44 13.40 2.07 13.29
CA GLY A 44 12.06 1.64 12.89
C GLY A 44 12.00 0.25 12.24
N TYR A 45 13.03 -0.60 12.38
CA TYR A 45 12.99 -1.99 11.88
C TYR A 45 11.83 -2.81 12.47
N ASP A 46 11.57 -2.64 13.76
CA ASP A 46 10.48 -3.33 14.46
C ASP A 46 9.12 -2.63 14.25
N GLU A 47 9.12 -1.45 13.63
CA GLU A 47 7.92 -0.73 13.23
C GLU A 47 7.53 -1.20 11.83
N GLY A 48 6.36 -1.84 11.70
CA GLY A 48 5.83 -2.27 10.41
C GLY A 48 5.69 -1.09 9.43
N GLY A 49 5.66 -1.40 8.14
CA GLY A 49 5.36 -0.41 7.12
C GLY A 49 3.86 -0.16 6.99
N LEU A 50 3.48 1.01 6.48
CA LEU A 50 2.07 1.36 6.22
C LEU A 50 1.35 0.28 5.39
N LEU A 51 2.00 -0.25 4.35
CA LEU A 51 1.45 -1.31 3.50
C LEU A 51 1.40 -2.65 4.23
N THR A 52 2.49 -3.04 4.90
CA THR A 52 2.56 -4.35 5.56
C THR A 52 1.58 -4.43 6.73
N ASP A 53 1.39 -3.34 7.46
CA ASP A 53 0.39 -3.25 8.54
C ASP A 53 -1.05 -3.22 8.03
N ALA A 54 -1.32 -2.51 6.93
CA ALA A 54 -2.65 -2.51 6.30
C ALA A 54 -3.08 -3.92 5.86
N ILE A 55 -2.17 -4.66 5.22
CA ILE A 55 -2.42 -6.03 4.78
C ILE A 55 -2.51 -6.99 5.97
N ARG A 56 -1.69 -6.81 7.03
CA ARG A 56 -1.80 -7.63 8.25
C ARG A 56 -3.17 -7.49 8.92
N LYS A 57 -3.77 -6.29 8.91
CA LYS A 57 -5.09 -6.02 9.49
C LYS A 57 -6.24 -6.56 8.63
N THR A 58 -6.14 -6.48 7.30
CA THR A 58 -7.14 -7.03 6.37
C THR A 58 -6.46 -7.82 5.25
N PRO A 59 -6.17 -9.12 5.49
CA PRO A 59 -5.40 -9.94 4.55
C PRO A 59 -6.09 -10.17 3.20
N HIS A 60 -7.43 -10.14 3.20
CA HIS A 60 -8.24 -10.21 1.99
C HIS A 60 -8.71 -8.81 1.63
N ALA A 61 -8.02 -8.17 0.68
CA ALA A 61 -8.27 -6.81 0.24
C ALA A 61 -7.89 -6.63 -1.23
N VAL A 62 -8.48 -5.62 -1.87
CA VAL A 62 -7.95 -5.07 -3.12
C VAL A 62 -6.84 -4.08 -2.75
N LEU A 63 -5.61 -4.35 -3.17
CA LEU A 63 -4.47 -3.43 -3.02
C LEU A 63 -4.25 -2.68 -4.34
N LEU A 64 -4.49 -1.38 -4.33
CA LEU A 64 -4.22 -0.49 -5.45
C LEU A 64 -2.93 0.30 -5.19
N LEU A 65 -1.92 0.05 -6.01
CA LEU A 65 -0.71 0.87 -6.12
C LEU A 65 -0.92 1.80 -7.33
N ASP A 66 -1.24 3.06 -7.06
CA ASP A 66 -1.59 4.07 -8.06
C ASP A 66 -0.33 4.81 -8.53
N GLU A 67 -0.32 5.31 -9.77
CA GLU A 67 0.79 6.11 -10.34
C GLU A 67 2.19 5.45 -10.27
N VAL A 68 2.28 4.12 -10.35
CA VAL A 68 3.55 3.36 -10.25
C VAL A 68 4.59 3.72 -11.32
N GLU A 69 4.13 4.24 -12.45
CA GLU A 69 4.99 4.71 -13.55
C GLU A 69 5.80 5.98 -13.24
N LYS A 70 5.47 6.69 -12.16
CA LYS A 70 6.19 7.90 -11.75
C LYS A 70 7.22 7.57 -10.69
#